data_AF-A0A1A6A2U0-F1
#
_entry.id   AF-A0A1A6A2U0-F1
#
_cell.length_a   1.000
_cell.length_b   1.000
_cell.length_c   1.000
_cell.angle_alpha   90.00
_cell.angle_beta   90.00
_cell.angle_gamma   90.00
#
_symmetry.space_group_name_H-M   'P 1'
#
loop_
_entity.id
_entity.type
_entity.pdbx_description
1 polymer ?
#
loop_
_entity_poly.entity_id
_entity_poly.type
_entity_poly.pdbx_seq_one_letter_code
_entity_poly.pdbx_strand_id
1 'polypeptide(L)'
;MSSPNINILLNPIPEVRAALSSNAFGISSSRIIEETSFPITAEDVESVKRESSSSGVTSTRVVGRMQIRLLSEEGTIGVKLDRSGWTLESADESSSMRAKIDTTYESLETLLIDISPAYVKAMNDEIWKRFGIEKGDSGDHVEDVAAQTGHTQETDI
;
A
#
# COMPACT_ATOMS: atom_id res chain seq x y z
N MET A 1 -17.86 -7.33 -0.64
CA MET A 1 -18.48 -7.39 0.69
C MET A 1 -17.92 -6.24 1.49
N SER A 2 -18.75 -5.27 1.88
CA SER A 2 -18.30 -4.10 2.64
C SER A 2 -17.90 -4.55 4.04
N SER A 3 -16.62 -4.44 4.37
CA SER A 3 -16.14 -4.68 5.74
C SER A 3 -16.98 -3.82 6.70
N PRO A 4 -17.49 -4.37 7.81
CA PRO A 4 -18.19 -3.56 8.80
C PRO A 4 -17.31 -2.37 9.18
N ASN A 5 -17.90 -1.18 9.26
CA ASN A 5 -17.21 0.06 9.60
C ASN A 5 -16.82 -0.03 11.09
N ILE A 6 -15.71 -0.73 11.37
CA ILE A 6 -15.19 -0.93 12.71
C ILE A 6 -14.40 0.32 13.04
N ASN A 7 -14.83 1.01 14.09
CA ASN A 7 -14.16 2.21 14.55
C ASN A 7 -12.72 1.86 14.98
N ILE A 8 -11.72 2.42 14.30
CA ILE A 8 -10.28 2.29 14.61
C ILE A 8 -9.96 2.61 16.08
N LEU A 9 -10.72 3.53 16.68
CA LEU A 9 -10.61 3.91 18.10
C LEU A 9 -11.05 2.79 19.06
N LEU A 10 -11.70 1.75 18.54
CA LEU A 10 -12.14 0.58 19.31
C LEU A 10 -11.40 -0.68 18.91
N ASN A 11 -11.03 -0.83 17.64
CA ASN A 11 -10.26 -1.97 17.15
C ASN A 11 -9.51 -1.59 15.87
N PRO A 12 -8.16 -1.46 15.91
CA PRO A 12 -7.35 -1.05 14.78
C PRO A 12 -7.00 -2.22 13.85
N ILE A 13 -7.14 -3.47 14.30
CA ILE A 13 -6.71 -4.66 13.55
C ILE A 13 -7.41 -4.82 12.19
N PRO A 14 -8.74 -4.64 12.07
CA PRO A 14 -9.41 -4.69 10.77
C PRO A 14 -8.88 -3.64 9.79
N GLU A 15 -8.58 -2.43 10.29
CA GLU A 15 -8.00 -1.35 9.49
C GLU A 15 -6.59 -1.70 9.04
N VAL A 16 -5.74 -2.22 9.94
CA VAL A 16 -4.42 -2.74 9.59
C VAL A 16 -4.51 -3.80 8.49
N ARG A 17 -5.44 -4.77 8.61
CA ARG A 17 -5.63 -5.82 7.60
C ARG A 17 -6.08 -5.23 6.26
N ALA A 18 -7.02 -4.29 6.28
CA ALA A 18 -7.52 -3.63 5.08
C ALA A 18 -6.40 -2.85 4.39
N ALA A 19 -5.63 -2.06 5.13
CA ALA A 19 -4.49 -1.31 4.61
C ALA A 19 -3.42 -2.24 4.00
N LEU A 20 -3.02 -3.30 4.72
CA LEU A 20 -2.06 -4.27 4.20
C LEU A 20 -2.56 -4.97 2.93
N SER A 21 -3.85 -5.32 2.88
CA SER A 21 -4.46 -5.91 1.70
C SER A 21 -4.49 -4.95 0.50
N SER A 22 -4.81 -3.67 0.73
CA SER A 22 -4.85 -2.66 -0.33
C SER A 22 -3.46 -2.33 -0.88
N ASN A 23 -2.43 -2.42 -0.05
CA ASN A 23 -1.04 -2.11 -0.40
C ASN A 23 -0.23 -3.37 -0.77
N ALA A 24 -0.87 -4.54 -0.87
CA ALA A 24 -0.20 -5.83 -1.07
C ALA A 24 0.62 -5.90 -2.38
N PHE A 25 0.26 -5.12 -3.40
CA PHE A 25 0.99 -5.05 -4.67
C PHE A 25 2.38 -4.42 -4.54
N GLY A 26 2.59 -3.58 -3.52
CA GLY A 26 3.78 -2.75 -3.35
C GLY A 26 4.71 -3.21 -2.22
N ILE A 27 4.43 -4.36 -1.59
CA ILE A 27 5.19 -4.89 -0.45
C ILE A 27 5.54 -6.37 -0.68
N SER A 28 6.66 -6.83 -0.12
CA SER A 28 7.10 -8.23 -0.27
C SER A 28 6.33 -9.18 0.64
N SER A 29 6.18 -8.80 1.91
CA SER A 29 5.37 -9.53 2.88
C SER A 29 4.96 -8.62 4.03
N SER A 30 3.93 -9.00 4.77
CA SER A 30 3.53 -8.29 5.98
C SER A 30 2.97 -9.25 7.02
N ARG A 31 3.08 -8.84 8.29
CA ARG A 31 2.45 -9.54 9.42
C ARG A 31 2.00 -8.55 10.48
N ILE A 32 0.88 -8.86 11.12
CA ILE A 32 0.45 -8.16 12.33
C ILE A 32 1.19 -8.77 13.51
N ILE A 33 1.72 -7.94 14.40
CA ILE A 33 2.42 -8.37 15.61
C ILE A 33 1.39 -8.39 16.73
N GLU A 34 0.69 -9.51 16.86
CA GLU A 34 -0.40 -9.66 17.82
C GLU A 34 0.09 -9.45 19.26
N GLU A 35 1.31 -9.90 19.59
CA GLU A 35 1.91 -9.82 20.93
C GLU A 35 2.03 -8.39 21.48
N THR A 36 2.06 -7.40 20.59
CA THR A 36 2.20 -5.98 20.94
C THR A 36 1.05 -5.12 20.41
N SER A 37 -0.01 -5.75 19.95
CA SER A 37 -1.24 -5.11 19.49
C SER A 37 -2.35 -5.29 20.51
N PHE A 38 -3.27 -4.34 20.55
CA PHE A 38 -4.46 -4.41 21.39
C PHE A 38 -5.57 -3.53 20.80
N PRO A 39 -6.84 -3.96 20.81
CA PRO A 39 -7.35 -5.27 21.21
C PRO A 39 -7.07 -6.38 20.19
N ILE A 40 -7.04 -7.65 20.64
CA ILE A 40 -6.88 -8.84 19.78
C ILE A 40 -8.15 -9.69 19.82
N THR A 41 -8.75 -9.85 21.01
CA THR A 41 -9.95 -10.67 21.22
C THR A 41 -11.23 -9.83 21.25
N ALA A 42 -12.38 -10.48 21.10
CA ALA A 42 -13.68 -9.81 21.25
C ALA A 42 -13.86 -9.22 22.66
N GLU A 43 -13.38 -9.91 23.69
CA GLU A 43 -13.44 -9.46 25.09
C GLU A 43 -12.60 -8.19 25.30
N ASP A 44 -11.44 -8.08 24.64
CA ASP A 44 -10.61 -6.87 24.67
C ASP A 44 -11.34 -5.68 24.04
N VAL A 45 -12.02 -5.91 22.91
CA VAL A 45 -12.83 -4.88 22.25
C VAL A 45 -13.97 -4.41 23.17
N GLU A 46 -14.65 -5.34 23.85
CA GLU A 46 -15.69 -4.99 24.83
C GLU A 46 -15.12 -4.22 26.03
N SER A 47 -13.92 -4.57 26.47
CA SER A 47 -13.20 -3.86 27.53
C SER A 47 -12.92 -2.41 27.13
N VAL A 48 -12.41 -2.16 25.93
CA VAL A 48 -12.18 -0.82 25.36
C VAL A 48 -13.49 -0.04 25.24
N LYS A 49 -14.57 -0.68 24.78
CA LYS A 49 -15.89 -0.05 24.69
C LYS A 49 -16.41 0.40 26.05
N ARG A 50 -16.27 -0.44 27.09
CA ARG A 50 -16.67 -0.10 28.47
C ARG A 50 -15.85 1.05 29.03
N GLU A 51 -14.53 1.01 28.86
CA GLU A 51 -13.64 2.09 29.29
C GLU A 51 -13.99 3.42 28.62
N SER A 52 -14.21 3.39 27.30
CA SER A 52 -14.57 4.58 26.52
C SER A 52 -15.94 5.13 26.93
N SER A 53 -16.91 4.26 27.22
CA SER A 53 -18.24 4.65 27.69
C SER A 53 -18.22 5.23 29.11
N SER A 54 -17.35 4.70 29.99
CA SER A 54 -17.28 5.11 31.40
C SER A 54 -16.45 6.38 31.61
N SER A 55 -15.40 6.59 30.82
CA SER A 55 -14.50 7.73 30.95
C SER A 55 -14.85 8.88 30.01
N GLY A 56 -15.64 8.62 28.96
CA GLY A 56 -15.89 9.56 27.87
C GLY A 56 -14.66 9.82 26.98
N VAL A 57 -13.56 9.10 27.20
CA VAL A 57 -12.29 9.27 26.47
C VAL A 57 -11.93 7.97 25.78
N THR A 58 -11.46 8.06 24.55
CA THR A 58 -10.92 6.90 23.82
C THR A 58 -9.69 6.34 24.54
N SER A 59 -9.70 5.03 24.77
CA SER A 59 -8.58 4.32 25.38
C SER A 59 -7.27 4.52 24.60
N THR A 60 -6.21 4.90 25.30
CA THR A 60 -4.85 5.03 24.71
C THR A 60 -4.17 3.70 24.48
N ARG A 61 -4.75 2.60 24.98
CA ARG A 61 -4.24 1.23 24.83
C ARG A 61 -4.54 0.64 23.45
N VAL A 62 -5.42 1.27 22.68
CA VAL A 62 -5.84 0.81 21.35
C VAL A 62 -4.74 1.10 20.34
N VAL A 63 -4.09 0.03 19.89
CA VAL A 63 -2.92 0.09 19.01
C VAL A 63 -2.82 -1.18 18.16
N GLY A 64 -2.62 -1.01 16.85
CA GLY A 64 -2.28 -2.08 15.93
C GLY A 64 -0.82 -1.99 15.57
N ARG A 65 -0.05 -3.07 15.70
CA ARG A 65 1.34 -3.12 15.27
C ARG A 65 1.54 -4.13 14.16
N MET A 66 2.39 -3.79 13.21
CA MET A 66 2.70 -4.64 12.08
C MET A 66 4.15 -4.50 11.66
N GLN A 67 4.64 -5.54 11.00
CA GLN A 67 5.92 -5.57 10.33
C GLN A 67 5.67 -5.72 8.83
N ILE A 68 6.38 -4.93 8.04
CA ILE A 68 6.28 -4.94 6.58
C ILE A 68 7.67 -5.15 6.01
N ARG A 69 7.82 -6.13 5.13
CA ARG A 69 9.00 -6.31 4.30
C ARG A 69 8.78 -5.58 2.98
N LEU A 70 9.65 -4.62 2.68
CA LEU A 70 9.59 -3.81 1.47
C LEU A 70 10.09 -4.59 0.26
N LEU A 71 9.74 -4.13 -0.93
CA LEU A 71 10.23 -4.69 -2.19
C LEU A 71 11.71 -4.36 -2.43
N SER A 72 12.31 -5.02 -3.42
CA SER A 72 13.67 -4.72 -3.91
C SER A 72 14.75 -4.68 -2.83
N GLU A 73 14.61 -5.47 -1.78
CA GLU A 73 15.55 -5.52 -0.66
C GLU A 73 15.75 -4.16 0.02
N GLU A 74 14.71 -3.30 0.02
CA GLU A 74 14.75 -2.02 0.74
C GLU A 74 14.68 -2.21 2.27
N GLY A 75 14.35 -3.42 2.73
CA GLY A 75 14.45 -3.83 4.12
C GLY A 75 13.11 -4.13 4.78
N THR A 76 13.13 -4.11 6.11
CA THR A 76 11.95 -4.38 6.95
C THR A 76 11.68 -3.19 7.86
N ILE A 77 10.40 -2.86 8.01
CA ILE A 77 9.91 -1.77 8.85
C ILE A 77 8.87 -2.27 9.86
N GLY A 78 8.83 -1.62 11.02
CA GLY A 78 7.77 -1.77 12.01
C GLY A 78 6.88 -0.54 12.01
N VAL A 79 5.57 -0.73 11.95
CA VAL A 79 4.59 0.35 11.88
C VAL A 79 3.53 0.16 12.97
N LYS A 80 3.17 1.26 13.61
CA LYS A 80 2.11 1.37 14.61
C LYS A 80 0.94 2.16 14.06
N LEU A 81 -0.27 1.64 14.19
CA LEU A 81 -1.51 2.34 13.99
C LEU A 81 -2.16 2.63 15.36
N ASP A 82 -2.37 3.90 15.65
CA ASP A 82 -3.18 4.34 16.79
C ASP A 82 -4.06 5.53 16.37
N ARG A 83 -4.69 6.20 17.35
CA ARG A 83 -5.57 7.36 17.11
C ARG A 83 -4.87 8.55 16.41
N SER A 84 -3.55 8.63 16.46
CA SER A 84 -2.77 9.70 15.82
C SER A 84 -2.47 9.40 14.35
N GLY A 85 -2.57 8.14 13.93
CA GLY A 85 -2.28 7.71 12.57
C GLY A 85 -1.25 6.58 12.51
N TRP A 86 -0.57 6.49 11.37
CA TRP A 86 0.40 5.44 11.06
C TRP A 86 1.81 5.93 11.38
N THR A 87 2.46 5.36 12.39
CA THR A 87 3.78 5.79 12.86
C THR A 87 4.84 4.75 12.54
N LEU A 88 5.97 5.16 11.98
CA LEU A 88 7.13 4.29 11.78
C LEU A 88 7.85 4.07 13.12
N GLU A 89 7.82 2.86 13.68
CA GLU A 89 8.47 2.51 14.95
C GLU A 89 9.87 1.92 14.75
N SER A 90 10.14 1.26 13.62
CA SER A 90 11.46 0.68 13.34
C SER A 90 11.79 0.57 11.86
N ALA A 91 13.08 0.60 11.53
CA ALA A 91 13.61 0.39 10.18
C ALA A 91 15.02 -0.22 10.25
N ASP A 92 15.23 -1.33 9.53
CA ASP A 92 16.45 -2.13 9.66
C ASP A 92 17.59 -1.70 8.73
N GLU A 93 17.32 -1.30 7.48
CA GLU A 93 18.36 -1.29 6.44
C GLU A 93 18.86 0.09 6.01
N SER A 94 18.00 1.08 5.78
CA SER A 94 18.43 2.38 5.25
C SER A 94 18.53 3.47 6.32
N SER A 95 19.60 4.27 6.26
CA SER A 95 19.77 5.44 7.13
C SER A 95 18.70 6.51 6.89
N SER A 96 18.18 6.61 5.67
CA SER A 96 17.08 7.52 5.32
C SER A 96 15.76 7.10 5.97
N MET A 97 15.44 5.80 6.00
CA MET A 97 14.25 5.31 6.72
C MET A 97 14.39 5.47 8.23
N ARG A 98 15.58 5.23 8.77
CA ARG A 98 15.84 5.44 10.20
C ARG A 98 15.64 6.88 10.64
N ALA A 99 15.93 7.86 9.77
CA ALA A 99 15.68 9.27 10.06
C ALA A 99 14.17 9.63 10.12
N LYS A 100 13.29 8.72 9.67
CA LYS A 100 11.83 8.88 9.68
C LYS A 100 11.16 8.14 10.84
N ILE A 101 11.91 7.44 11.69
CA ILE A 101 11.36 6.81 12.90
C ILE A 101 10.66 7.88 13.75
N ASP A 102 9.55 7.50 14.37
CA ASP A 102 8.61 8.37 15.10
C ASP A 102 7.86 9.39 14.23
N THR A 103 7.98 9.34 12.90
CA THR A 103 7.14 10.13 12.00
C THR A 103 5.76 9.46 11.86
N THR A 104 4.70 10.24 12.06
CA THR A 104 3.30 9.81 11.91
C THR A 104 2.72 10.32 10.60
N TYR A 105 2.01 9.44 9.90
CA TYR A 105 1.39 9.67 8.60
C TYR A 105 -0.13 9.43 8.68
N GLU A 106 -0.88 10.07 7.78
CA GLU A 106 -2.33 9.95 7.71
C GLU A 106 -2.80 8.57 7.22
N SER A 107 -2.02 7.92 6.38
CA SER A 107 -2.33 6.63 5.78
C SER A 107 -1.08 5.76 5.66
N LEU A 108 -1.27 4.44 5.57
CA LEU A 108 -0.18 3.52 5.27
C LEU A 108 0.44 3.81 3.88
N GLU A 109 -0.38 4.23 2.91
CA GLU A 109 0.10 4.55 1.56
C GLU A 109 1.04 5.76 1.57
N THR A 110 0.68 6.84 2.27
CA THR A 110 1.53 8.04 2.41
C THR A 110 2.87 7.68 3.07
N LEU A 111 2.84 6.82 4.09
CA LEU A 111 4.04 6.30 4.74
C LEU A 111 4.91 5.55 3.72
N LEU A 112 4.34 4.58 2.98
CA LEU A 112 5.08 3.77 2.01
C LEU A 112 5.65 4.60 0.85
N ILE A 113 4.93 5.61 0.38
CA ILE A 113 5.42 6.54 -0.66
C ILE A 113 6.65 7.31 -0.18
N ASP A 114 6.68 7.78 1.06
CA ASP A 114 7.79 8.57 1.60
C ASP A 114 9.06 7.73 1.83
N ILE A 115 8.91 6.44 2.15
CA ILE A 115 10.04 5.60 2.59
C ILE A 115 10.51 4.57 1.57
N SER A 116 9.69 4.21 0.57
CA SER A 116 9.96 3.11 -0.36
C SER A 116 9.84 3.56 -1.82
N PRO A 117 10.97 3.92 -2.46
CA PRO A 117 11.01 4.15 -3.90
C PRO A 117 10.47 2.96 -4.72
N ALA A 118 10.72 1.73 -4.30
CA ALA A 118 10.20 0.54 -4.96
C ALA A 118 8.66 0.46 -4.88
N TYR A 119 8.06 0.85 -3.75
CA TYR A 119 6.60 0.97 -3.62
C TYR A 119 6.03 1.97 -4.64
N VAL A 120 6.65 3.16 -4.77
CA VAL A 120 6.21 4.18 -5.75
C VAL A 120 6.29 3.65 -7.18
N LYS A 121 7.33 2.88 -7.51
CA LYS A 121 7.43 2.22 -8.82
C LYS A 121 6.31 1.19 -9.04
N ALA A 122 6.07 0.32 -8.06
CA ALA A 122 5.02 -0.69 -8.11
C ALA A 122 3.61 -0.05 -8.22
N MET A 123 3.37 1.05 -7.51
CA MET A 123 2.13 1.82 -7.58
C MET A 123 1.90 2.38 -8.99
N ASN A 124 2.94 2.97 -9.59
CA ASN A 124 2.84 3.43 -10.98
C ASN A 124 2.53 2.25 -11.92
N ASP A 125 3.23 1.12 -11.80
CA ASP A 125 2.98 -0.06 -12.62
C ASP A 125 1.54 -0.56 -12.49
N GLU A 126 0.97 -0.54 -11.28
CA GLU A 126 -0.42 -0.91 -11.03
C GLU A 126 -1.42 0.07 -11.66
N ILE A 127 -1.10 1.37 -11.67
CA ILE A 127 -1.89 2.38 -12.39
C ILE A 127 -1.86 2.09 -13.89
N TRP A 128 -0.69 1.87 -14.49
CA TRP A 128 -0.55 1.61 -15.93
C TRP A 128 -1.33 0.38 -16.39
N LYS A 129 -1.33 -0.71 -15.60
CA LYS A 129 -2.14 -1.91 -15.89
C LYS A 129 -3.64 -1.60 -15.98
N ARG A 130 -4.15 -0.72 -15.11
CA ARG A 130 -5.58 -0.33 -15.12
C ARG A 130 -5.98 0.45 -16.36
N PHE A 131 -5.02 1.14 -16.99
CA PHE A 131 -5.23 1.88 -18.23
C PHE A 131 -4.89 1.05 -19.49
N GLY A 132 -4.51 -0.22 -19.35
CA GLY A 132 -4.18 -1.09 -20.48
C GLY A 132 -2.93 -0.66 -21.25
N ILE A 133 -2.09 0.17 -20.65
CA ILE A 133 -0.82 0.61 -21.23
C ILE A 133 0.23 -0.36 -20.74
N GLU A 134 0.43 -1.46 -21.48
CA GLU A 134 1.59 -2.31 -21.27
C GLU A 134 2.85 -1.48 -21.50
N LYS A 135 3.74 -1.42 -20.51
CA LYS A 135 5.03 -0.76 -20.65
C LYS A 135 5.86 -1.49 -21.71
N GLY A 136 5.72 -1.05 -22.95
CA GLY A 136 6.56 -1.43 -24.08
C GLY A 136 6.04 -2.59 -24.92
N ASP A 137 5.05 -2.32 -25.77
CA ASP A 137 5.15 -2.72 -27.18
C ASP A 137 5.39 -1.46 -28.00
N SER A 138 6.61 -0.94 -27.92
CA SER A 138 7.18 -0.13 -29.00
C SER A 138 7.97 -1.08 -29.90
N GLY A 139 7.26 -2.09 -30.41
CA GLY A 139 7.70 -2.90 -31.53
C GLY A 139 7.50 -2.08 -32.79
N ASP A 140 8.62 -1.64 -33.33
CA ASP A 140 8.82 -1.09 -34.67
C ASP A 140 7.75 -1.52 -35.70
N HIS A 141 6.89 -0.58 -36.12
CA HIS A 141 6.15 -0.71 -37.37
C HIS A 141 6.30 0.59 -38.17
N VAL A 142 7.52 0.77 -38.68
CA VAL A 142 7.80 1.63 -39.83
C VAL A 142 8.38 0.75 -40.92
N GLU A 143 7.52 0.03 -41.63
CA GLU A 143 7.82 -0.45 -42.98
C GLU A 143 7.02 0.35 -44.01
N ASP A 144 7.73 1.34 -44.54
CA ASP A 144 7.92 1.61 -45.97
C ASP A 144 6.71 1.95 -46.84
N VAL A 145 6.53 3.27 -47.02
CA VAL A 145 5.76 3.85 -48.13
C VAL A 145 6.63 3.80 -49.40
N ALA A 146 6.62 2.68 -50.12
CA ALA A 146 7.21 2.59 -51.45
C ALA A 146 6.17 2.19 -52.52
N ALA A 147 5.73 3.23 -53.23
CA ALA A 147 5.48 3.28 -54.66
C ALA A 147 5.05 1.99 -55.41
N GLN A 148 3.79 1.97 -55.85
CA GLN A 148 3.48 1.48 -57.20
C GLN A 148 2.56 2.48 -57.93
N THR A 149 3.21 3.45 -58.57
CA THR A 149 2.71 4.16 -59.74
C THR A 149 2.64 3.20 -60.93
N GLY A 150 1.44 2.99 -61.47
CA GLY A 150 1.15 2.95 -62.90
C GLY A 150 1.61 1.74 -63.71
N HIS A 151 0.64 0.92 -64.15
CA HIS A 151 0.61 0.47 -65.54
C HIS A 151 -0.82 0.18 -66.00
N THR A 152 -1.40 1.19 -66.66
CA THR A 152 -2.47 1.01 -67.64
C THR A 152 -1.87 0.27 -68.84
N GLN A 153 -2.41 -0.89 -69.18
CA GLN A 153 -2.22 -1.48 -70.50
C GLN A 153 -3.58 -1.48 -71.22
N GLU A 154 -3.74 -0.45 -72.02
CA GLU A 154 -4.69 -0.37 -73.12
C GLU A 154 -3.97 -0.94 -74.34
N THR A 155 -4.53 -1.95 -75.02
CA THR A 155 -4.23 -2.21 -76.43
C THR A 155 -5.39 -2.94 -77.08
N ASP A 156 -6.17 -2.16 -77.82
CA ASP A 156 -7.10 -2.56 -78.87
C ASP A 156 -6.29 -2.94 -80.13
N ILE A 157 -6.55 -4.11 -80.74
CA ILE A 157 -6.70 -4.35 -82.19
C ILE A 157 -7.58 -5.59 -82.41
#